data_AF-A0A257H4F9-F1
#
_entry.id   AF-A0A257H4F9-F1
#
_cell.length_a   1.000
_cell.length_b   1.000
_cell.length_c   1.000
_cell.angle_alpha   90.00
_cell.angle_beta   90.00
_cell.angle_gamma   90.00
#
_symmetry.space_group_name_H-M   'P 1'
#
loop_
_entity.id
_entity.type
_entity.pdbx_description
1 polymer ?
#
loop_
_entity_poly.entity_id
_entity_poly.type
_entity_poly.pdbx_seq_one_letter_code
_entity_poly.pdbx_strand_id
1 'polypeptide(L)' 'MADATWQDPTQVNRLSIDMGATSPVFDYCLKGADIGKSTALSLHALGLNVRYLTGGIEAWKAAGLPLQPKGAAT' A
#
# COMPACT_ATOMS: atom_id res chain seq x y z
N MET A 1 7.47 6.13 -0.12
CA MET A 1 6.68 7.25 -0.67
C MET A 1 6.48 8.26 0.45
N ALA A 2 6.41 9.56 0.17
CA ALA A 2 6.04 10.55 1.19
C ALA A 2 4.64 10.22 1.74
N ASP A 3 4.45 10.31 3.05
CA ASP A 3 3.18 10.11 3.77
C ASP A 3 2.59 8.68 3.69
N ALA A 4 3.34 7.71 3.18
CA ALA A 4 2.93 6.31 3.20
C ALA A 4 3.05 5.72 4.62
N THR A 5 1.97 5.10 5.08
CA THR A 5 1.92 4.41 6.37
C THR A 5 2.06 2.91 6.15
N TRP A 6 2.95 2.25 6.91
CA TRP A 6 3.05 0.79 6.87
C TRP A 6 1.83 0.17 7.56
N GLN A 7 1.24 -0.83 6.92
CA GLN A 7 0.14 -1.63 7.44
C GLN A 7 0.48 -3.10 7.28
N ASP A 8 -0.06 -3.94 8.17
CA ASP A 8 0.12 -5.38 8.10
C ASP A 8 -0.83 -5.99 7.04
N PRO A 9 -0.31 -6.56 5.94
CA PRO A 9 -1.13 -7.11 4.85
C PRO A 9 -1.95 -8.33 5.27
N THR A 10 -1.67 -8.94 6.43
CA THR A 10 -2.47 -10.07 6.94
C THR A 10 -3.77 -9.62 7.62
N GLN A 11 -3.92 -8.32 7.90
CA GLN A 11 -5.03 -7.78 8.69
C GLN A 11 -6.10 -7.06 7.82
N VAL A 12 -6.34 -7.55 6.60
CA VAL A 12 -7.25 -6.93 5.61
C VAL A 12 -8.65 -6.58 6.14
N ASN A 13 -9.21 -7.39 7.04
CA ASN A 13 -10.52 -7.13 7.64
C ASN A 13 -10.51 -5.96 8.63
N ARG A 14 -9.40 -5.74 9.34
CA ARG A 14 -9.25 -4.57 10.22
C ARG A 14 -9.04 -3.32 9.36
N LEU A 15 -8.16 -3.43 8.38
CA LEU A 15 -7.82 -2.34 7.46
C LEU A 15 -9.05 -1.83 6.70
N SER A 16 -9.94 -2.72 6.28
CA SER A 16 -11.17 -2.34 5.58
C SER A 16 -12.12 -1.49 6.43
N ILE A 17 -12.17 -1.74 7.74
CA ILE A 17 -12.97 -0.95 8.70
C ILE A 17 -12.32 0.41 8.93
N ASP A 18 -11.01 0.43 9.19
CA ASP A 18 -10.28 1.65 9.58
C ASP A 18 -10.19 2.68 8.44
N MET A 19 -10.06 2.22 7.18
CA MET A 19 -9.90 3.11 6.02
C MET A 19 -11.21 3.72 5.54
N GLY A 20 -12.35 3.05 5.75
CA GLY A 20 -13.62 3.41 5.14
C GLY A 20 -13.59 3.35 3.60
N ALA A 21 -14.77 3.42 2.96
CA ALA A 21 -14.87 3.31 1.49
C ALA A 21 -14.65 4.65 0.75
N THR A 22 -14.36 5.73 1.46
CA THR A 22 -14.57 7.10 0.97
C THR A 22 -13.39 7.64 0.14
N SER A 23 -12.17 7.15 0.36
CA SER A 23 -10.96 7.62 -0.31
C SER A 23 -10.20 6.47 -0.97
N PRO A 24 -9.69 6.64 -2.20
CA PRO A 24 -8.88 5.62 -2.85
C PRO A 24 -7.57 5.40 -2.09
N VAL A 25 -7.25 4.14 -1.80
CA VAL A 25 -6.03 3.73 -1.08
C VAL A 25 -5.03 3.14 -2.07
N PHE A 26 -3.75 3.48 -1.89
CA PHE A 26 -2.66 2.89 -2.69
C PHE A 26 -1.88 1.88 -1.86
N ASP A 27 -1.91 0.63 -2.30
CA ASP A 27 -1.06 -0.44 -1.76
C ASP A 27 0.23 -0.56 -2.58
N TYR A 28 1.35 -0.79 -1.91
CA TYR A 28 2.59 -1.12 -2.56
C TYR A 28 3.44 -2.03 -1.67
N CYS A 29 4.07 -3.02 -2.28
CA CYS A 29 5.15 -3.77 -1.64
C CYS A 29 6.51 -3.39 -2.26
N LEU A 30 7.56 -4.15 -1.94
CA LEU A 30 8.91 -3.89 -2.47
C LEU A 30 8.93 -3.82 -4.01
N LYS A 31 8.30 -4.81 -4.65
CA LYS A 31 8.28 -4.98 -6.13
C LYS A 31 6.89 -4.83 -6.77
N GLY A 32 5.85 -4.60 -5.99
CA GLY A 32 4.46 -4.60 -6.49
C GLY A 32 3.99 -5.96 -7.04
N ALA A 33 4.60 -7.06 -6.56
CA ALA A 33 4.33 -8.43 -7.02
C ALA A 33 3.31 -9.14 -6.11
N ASP A 34 3.65 -10.27 -5.51
CA ASP A 34 2.65 -11.17 -4.89
C ASP A 34 1.90 -10.57 -3.70
N ILE A 35 2.60 -10.01 -2.71
CA ILE A 35 1.97 -9.52 -1.47
C ILE A 35 1.10 -8.28 -1.72
N GLY A 36 1.59 -7.32 -2.51
CA GLY A 36 0.80 -6.12 -2.80
C GLY A 36 -0.40 -6.42 -3.70
N LYS A 37 -0.24 -7.36 -4.65
CA LYS A 37 -1.37 -7.75 -5.50
C LYS A 37 -2.44 -8.53 -4.73
N SER A 38 -2.06 -9.48 -3.88
CA SER A 38 -3.02 -10.27 -3.11
C SER A 38 -3.76 -9.43 -2.05
N THR A 39 -3.05 -8.48 -1.42
CA THR A 39 -3.64 -7.55 -0.45
C THR A 39 -4.62 -6.60 -1.13
N ALA A 40 -4.23 -5.96 -2.24
CA ALA A 40 -5.13 -5.10 -3.01
C ALA A 40 -6.38 -5.84 -3.52
N LEU A 41 -6.24 -7.08 -4.00
CA LEU A 41 -7.39 -7.91 -4.41
C LEU A 41 -8.33 -8.23 -3.24
N SER A 42 -7.77 -8.54 -2.07
CA SER A 42 -8.55 -8.85 -0.87
C SER A 42 -9.34 -7.63 -0.38
N LEU A 43 -8.71 -6.45 -0.36
CA LEU A 43 -9.38 -5.20 0.01
C LEU A 43 -10.46 -4.80 -1.02
N HIS A 44 -10.22 -5.05 -2.31
CA HIS A 44 -11.23 -4.87 -3.34
C HIS A 44 -12.46 -5.77 -3.13
N ALA A 45 -12.25 -7.03 -2.76
CA ALA A 45 -13.34 -7.96 -2.46
C ALA A 45 -14.18 -7.51 -1.24
N LEU A 46 -13.60 -6.70 -0.35
CA LEU A 46 -14.27 -6.07 0.79
C LEU A 46 -14.94 -4.72 0.45
N GLY A 47 -14.97 -4.33 -0.83
CA GLY A 47 -15.64 -3.12 -1.31
C GLY A 47 -14.79 -1.85 -1.27
N LEU A 48 -13.49 -1.95 -1.00
CA LEU A 48 -12.60 -0.79 -1.04
C LEU A 48 -12.14 -0.48 -2.46
N ASN A 49 -11.94 0.81 -2.75
CA ASN A 49 -11.33 1.28 -3.97
C ASN A 49 -9.81 1.35 -3.79
N VAL A 50 -9.14 0.20 -3.93
CA VAL A 50 -7.68 0.09 -3.75
C VAL A 50 -6.98 0.00 -5.10
N ARG A 51 -5.88 0.72 -5.27
CA ARG A 51 -4.97 0.56 -6.42
C ARG A 51 -3.63 0.10 -5.91
N TYR A 52 -2.87 -0.63 -6.73
CA TYR A 52 -1.52 -1.03 -6.37
C TYR A 52 -0.47 -0.43 -7.29
N LEU A 53 0.69 -0.09 -6.74
CA LEU A 53 1.82 0.43 -7.52
C LEU A 53 2.60 -0.72 -8.16
N THR A 54 2.54 -0.80 -9.50
CA THR A 54 3.31 -1.79 -10.26
C THR A 54 4.81 -1.50 -10.14
N GLY A 55 5.62 -2.52 -9.88
CA GLY A 55 7.06 -2.36 -9.63
C GLY A 55 7.41 -1.86 -8.23
N GLY A 56 6.41 -1.55 -7.40
CA GLY A 56 6.58 -1.22 -5.99
C GLY A 56 7.44 0.01 -5.71
N ILE A 57 8.04 0.05 -4.52
CA ILE A 57 8.91 1.15 -4.10
C ILE A 57 10.22 1.21 -4.92
N GLU A 58 10.66 0.09 -5.52
CA GLU A 58 11.82 0.07 -6.41
C GLU A 58 11.57 0.87 -7.68
N ALA A 59 10.41 0.69 -8.33
CA ALA A 59 10.03 1.48 -9.50
C ALA A 59 9.83 2.97 -9.15
N TRP A 60 9.25 3.27 -7.97
CA TRP A 60 9.13 4.64 -7.47
C TRP A 60 10.49 5.31 -7.31
N LYS A 61 11.47 4.59 -6.73
CA LYS A 61 12.85 5.06 -6.57
C LYS A 61 13.54 5.25 -7.92
N ALA A 62 13.36 4.32 -8.85
CA ALA A 62 13.95 4.38 -10.19
C ALA A 62 13.39 5.57 -11.01
N ALA A 63 12.14 5.96 -10.77
CA ALA A 63 11.53 7.15 -11.35
C ALA A 63 12.02 8.49 -10.73
N GLY A 64 12.91 8.44 -9.73
CA GLY A 64 13.44 9.64 -9.05
C GLY A 64 12.42 10.36 -8.17
N LEU A 65 11.34 9.68 -7.78
CA LEU A 65 10.27 10.28 -7.01
C LEU A 65 10.60 10.37 -5.51
N PRO A 66 10.00 11.32 -4.76
CA PRO A 66 10.34 11.56 -3.36
C PRO A 66 10.12 10.33 -2.47
N LEU A 67 11.12 10.03 -1.63
CA LEU A 67 11.04 9.00 -0.59
C LEU A 67 11.11 9.67 0.78
N GLN A 68 10.22 9.27 1.68
CA GLN A 68 10.41 9.56 3.09
C GLN A 68 11.55 8.66 3.60
N PRO A 69 12.55 9.22 4.30
CA PRO A 69 13.52 8.42 5.02
C PRO A 69 12.77 7.51 5.99
N LYS A 70 13.24 6.27 6.17
CA LYS A 70 12.76 5.46 7.29
C LYS A 70 13.08 6.23 8.56
N GLY A 71 12.05 6.81 9.21
CA GLY A 71 12.23 7.43 10.51
C GLY A 71 12.85 6.41 11.46
N ALA A 72 13.85 6.82 12.23
CA ALA A 72 14.29 6.02 13.37
C ALA A 72 13.05 5.83 14.25
N ALA A 73 12.60 4.58 14.40
CA ALA A 73 11.56 4.25 15.37
C ALA A 73 12.03 4.83 16.72
N THR A 74 11.30 5.81 17.23
CA THR A 74 11.47 6.35 18.58
C THR A 74 10.31 5.85 19.42
#